data_AF-A0A7W0FUU3-F1
#
_entry.id   AF-A0A7W0FUU3-F1
#
_cell.length_a   1.000
_cell.length_b   1.000
_cell.length_c   1.000
_cell.angle_alpha   90.00
_cell.angle_beta   90.00
_cell.angle_gamma   90.00
#
_symmetry.space_group_name_H-M   'P 1'
#
loop_
_entity.id
_entity.type
_entity.pdbx_description
1 polymer ?
#
loop_
_entity_poly.entity_id
_entity_poly.type
_entity_poly.pdbx_seq_one_letter_code
_entity_poly.pdbx_strand_id
1 'polypeptide(L)'
;MTHHQFLFVPGRWVGAGKITFSNSDELLRFYTSWMLTPEAEGEMYCNQRVELQGVDEQILNSLKVYDVTESEFKIDLESAPAGIVTGKGIIDPKMISWEFHGTGSIEGFEVYELQDNGDYMVHAEYSIAGIFSTCVDGRIWRKETGPVL
;
A
#
# COMPACT_ATOMS: atom_id res chain seq x y z
N MET A 1 1.52 19.07 -9.78
CA MET A 1 1.06 18.48 -8.48
C MET A 1 -0.04 17.47 -8.78
N THR A 2 0.01 16.27 -8.19
CA THR A 2 -1.00 15.22 -8.41
C THR A 2 -2.34 15.57 -7.75
N HIS A 3 -3.46 15.13 -8.36
CA HIS A 3 -4.81 15.28 -7.80
C HIS A 3 -5.15 14.15 -6.80
N HIS A 4 -4.29 13.13 -6.72
CA HIS A 4 -4.44 12.03 -5.78
C HIS A 4 -4.14 12.47 -4.35
N GLN A 5 -4.95 12.01 -3.41
CA GLN A 5 -4.73 12.26 -1.99
C GLN A 5 -4.02 11.10 -1.29
N PHE A 6 -4.37 9.85 -1.62
CA PHE A 6 -3.72 8.68 -1.05
C PHE A 6 -2.23 8.67 -1.45
N LEU A 7 -1.36 8.28 -0.52
CA LEU A 7 0.13 8.36 -0.59
C LEU A 7 0.77 9.76 -0.60
N PHE A 8 0.05 10.82 -1.00
CA PHE A 8 0.65 12.14 -1.22
C PHE A 8 0.17 13.25 -0.28
N VAL A 9 -0.90 13.02 0.49
CA VAL A 9 -1.45 13.99 1.43
C VAL A 9 -1.52 13.39 2.83
N PRO A 10 -1.07 14.11 3.88
CA PRO A 10 -1.18 13.64 5.25
C PRO A 10 -2.62 13.29 5.63
N GLY A 11 -2.78 12.20 6.37
CA GLY A 11 -4.08 11.77 6.81
C GLY A 11 -4.17 10.28 7.08
N ARG A 12 -5.31 9.89 7.65
CA ARG A 12 -5.60 8.51 7.99
C ARG A 12 -6.45 7.88 6.90
N TRP A 13 -6.02 6.73 6.43
CA TRP A 13 -6.79 5.90 5.51
C TRP A 13 -7.04 4.55 6.16
N VAL A 14 -8.14 3.93 5.79
CA VAL A 14 -8.49 2.58 6.20
C VAL A 14 -8.91 1.80 4.97
N GLY A 15 -8.81 0.49 5.05
CA GLY A 15 -9.21 -0.38 3.97
C GLY A 15 -9.64 -1.73 4.45
N ALA A 16 -10.30 -2.45 3.56
CA ALA A 16 -10.69 -3.83 3.78
C ALA A 16 -10.76 -4.55 2.44
N GLY A 17 -10.57 -5.87 2.49
CA GLY A 17 -10.57 -6.68 1.29
C GLY A 17 -10.34 -8.15 1.59
N LYS A 18 -9.80 -8.84 0.60
CA LYS A 18 -9.47 -10.25 0.63
C LYS A 18 -8.04 -10.49 0.14
N ILE A 19 -7.46 -11.56 0.64
CA ILE A 19 -6.17 -12.13 0.22
C ILE A 19 -6.44 -13.55 -0.27
N THR A 20 -5.89 -13.89 -1.42
CA THR A 20 -5.91 -15.23 -2.00
C THR A 20 -4.49 -15.67 -2.33
N PHE A 21 -4.23 -16.98 -2.27
CA PHE A 21 -2.90 -17.54 -2.48
C PHE A 21 -2.91 -18.46 -3.71
N SER A 22 -1.85 -18.45 -4.52
CA SER A 22 -1.81 -19.29 -5.74
C SER A 22 -1.86 -20.79 -5.48
N ASN A 23 -1.43 -21.22 -4.30
CA ASN A 23 -1.30 -22.64 -3.96
C ASN A 23 -2.45 -23.16 -3.07
N SER A 24 -3.51 -22.37 -2.83
CA SER A 24 -4.66 -22.81 -2.05
C SER A 24 -5.95 -22.08 -2.45
N ASP A 25 -7.10 -22.73 -2.25
CA ASP A 25 -8.42 -22.09 -2.35
C ASP A 25 -8.75 -21.24 -1.10
N GLU A 26 -7.74 -20.95 -0.27
CA GLU A 26 -7.92 -20.20 0.96
C GLU A 26 -8.15 -18.71 0.65
N LEU A 27 -9.12 -18.13 1.35
CA LEU A 27 -9.43 -16.72 1.29
C LEU A 27 -9.39 -16.15 2.70
N LEU A 28 -8.50 -15.19 2.92
CA LEU A 28 -8.42 -14.43 4.16
C LEU A 28 -9.02 -13.06 3.94
N ARG A 29 -9.88 -12.60 4.85
CA ARG A 29 -10.28 -11.18 4.87
C ARG A 29 -9.22 -10.38 5.60
N PHE A 30 -8.96 -9.17 5.14
CA PHE A 30 -8.06 -8.25 5.82
C PHE A 30 -8.72 -6.91 6.10
N TYR A 31 -8.20 -6.24 7.12
CA TYR A 31 -8.43 -4.83 7.40
C TYR A 31 -7.08 -4.14 7.45
N THR A 32 -6.97 -2.96 6.85
CA THR A 32 -5.75 -2.16 6.86
C THR A 32 -6.02 -0.76 7.38
N SER A 33 -5.05 -0.17 8.05
CA SER A 33 -5.04 1.25 8.36
C SER A 33 -3.68 1.85 8.03
N TRP A 34 -3.72 3.04 7.43
CA TRP A 34 -2.55 3.77 6.98
C TRP A 34 -2.53 5.12 7.69
N MET A 35 -1.38 5.49 8.22
CA MET A 35 -1.14 6.80 8.80
C MET A 35 -0.05 7.51 8.01
N LEU A 36 -0.44 8.48 7.20
CA LEU A 36 0.47 9.28 6.38
C LEU A 36 0.82 10.59 7.08
N THR A 37 2.11 10.86 7.22
CA THR A 37 2.67 12.06 7.85
C THR A 37 3.78 12.65 6.99
N PRO A 38 3.91 13.99 6.92
CA PRO A 38 5.05 14.59 6.25
C PRO A 38 6.33 14.27 7.03
N GLU A 39 7.41 13.94 6.32
CA GLU A 39 8.72 13.67 6.93
C GLU A 39 9.72 14.80 6.66
N ALA A 40 9.82 15.20 5.39
CA ALA A 40 10.60 16.33 4.92
C ALA A 40 9.85 17.05 3.77
N GLU A 41 10.45 18.10 3.21
CA GLU A 41 9.87 18.79 2.06
C GLU A 41 9.75 17.83 0.86
N GLY A 42 8.52 17.54 0.45
CA GLY A 42 8.23 16.62 -0.66
C GLY A 42 8.28 15.13 -0.30
N GLU A 43 8.47 14.78 0.97
CA GLU A 43 8.54 13.39 1.44
C GLU A 43 7.40 13.05 2.40
N MET A 44 6.84 11.85 2.24
CA MET A 44 5.76 11.31 3.06
C MET A 44 6.20 10.01 3.73
N TYR A 45 6.08 9.95 5.04
CA TYR A 45 6.22 8.72 5.79
C TYR A 45 4.86 8.08 6.05
N CYS A 46 4.79 6.76 5.99
CA CYS A 46 3.57 6.01 6.19
C CYS A 46 3.78 4.80 7.10
N ASN A 47 2.96 4.70 8.14
CA ASN A 47 2.79 3.47 8.90
C ASN A 47 1.53 2.74 8.45
N GLN A 48 1.68 1.54 7.92
CA GLN A 48 0.58 0.65 7.59
C GLN A 48 0.47 -0.45 8.64
N ARG A 49 -0.76 -0.72 9.06
CA ARG A 49 -1.12 -1.86 9.90
C ARG A 49 -2.14 -2.71 9.18
N VAL A 50 -1.86 -4.00 9.02
CA VAL A 50 -2.77 -4.99 8.43
C VAL A 50 -3.14 -6.03 9.47
N GLU A 51 -4.43 -6.32 9.55
CA GLU A 51 -5.04 -7.32 10.42
C GLU A 51 -5.74 -8.36 9.55
N LEU A 52 -5.42 -9.65 9.73
CA LEU A 52 -6.05 -10.75 9.00
C LEU A 52 -7.15 -11.38 9.86
N GLN A 53 -8.31 -11.63 9.28
CA GLN A 53 -9.41 -12.25 10.00
C GLN A 53 -9.02 -13.66 10.45
N GLY A 54 -9.11 -13.91 11.77
CA GLY A 54 -8.79 -15.21 12.35
C GLY A 54 -7.30 -15.40 12.68
N VAL A 55 -6.48 -14.37 12.51
CA VAL A 55 -5.07 -14.34 12.91
C VAL A 55 -4.89 -13.22 13.92
N ASP A 56 -4.33 -13.53 15.09
CA ASP A 56 -4.15 -12.54 16.18
C ASP A 56 -2.96 -11.59 15.92
N GLU A 57 -2.05 -11.97 15.03
CA GLU A 57 -0.87 -11.19 14.67
C GLU A 57 -1.22 -10.04 13.72
N GLN A 58 -0.57 -8.89 13.97
CA GLN A 58 -0.67 -7.70 13.12
C GLN A 58 0.58 -7.58 12.27
N ILE A 59 0.40 -7.32 10.99
CA ILE A 59 1.50 -7.01 10.08
C ILE A 59 1.68 -5.50 10.07
N LEU A 60 2.91 -5.04 10.34
CA LEU A 60 3.29 -3.64 10.35
C LEU A 60 4.29 -3.38 9.24
N ASN A 61 3.96 -2.44 8.35
CA ASN A 61 4.85 -2.00 7.30
C ASN A 61 5.14 -0.51 7.46
N SER A 62 6.38 -0.12 7.23
CA SER A 62 6.80 1.28 7.18
C SER A 62 7.16 1.62 5.74
N LEU A 63 6.57 2.68 5.22
CA LEU A 63 6.82 3.14 3.85
C LEU A 63 7.28 4.58 3.84
N LYS A 64 8.19 4.91 2.92
CA LYS A 64 8.60 6.28 2.63
C LYS A 64 8.38 6.60 1.16
N VAL A 65 7.57 7.60 0.86
CA VAL A 65 7.32 8.11 -0.50
C VAL A 65 8.11 9.41 -0.70
N TYR A 66 8.90 9.49 -1.77
CA TYR A 66 9.80 10.59 -2.06
C TYR A 66 10.02 10.76 -3.57
N ASP A 67 10.80 11.78 -3.97
CA ASP A 67 11.06 12.13 -5.38
C ASP A 67 9.76 12.24 -6.21
N VAL A 68 8.70 12.82 -5.63
CA VAL A 68 7.38 12.90 -6.26
C VAL A 68 7.36 13.95 -7.37
N THR A 69 6.99 13.53 -8.58
CA THR A 69 6.76 14.39 -9.73
C THR A 69 5.27 14.38 -10.12
N GLU A 70 4.94 14.81 -11.34
CA GLU A 70 3.56 14.75 -11.83
C GLU A 70 3.13 13.36 -12.28
N SER A 71 4.10 12.49 -12.61
CA SER A 71 3.85 11.18 -13.23
C SER A 71 4.55 10.02 -12.55
N GLU A 72 5.45 10.27 -11.60
CA GLU A 72 6.25 9.24 -10.93
C GLU A 72 6.59 9.61 -9.49
N PHE A 73 6.95 8.60 -8.72
CA PHE A 73 7.49 8.73 -7.37
C PHE A 73 8.41 7.55 -7.07
N LYS A 74 9.16 7.62 -5.98
CA LYS A 74 9.86 6.48 -5.39
C LYS A 74 9.23 6.11 -4.06
N ILE A 75 9.32 4.83 -3.73
CA ILE A 75 8.81 4.31 -2.47
C ILE A 75 9.82 3.34 -1.86
N ASP A 76 10.15 3.52 -0.60
CA ASP A 76 10.88 2.53 0.18
C ASP A 76 9.89 1.79 1.07
N LEU A 77 9.90 0.46 1.05
CA LEU A 77 9.14 -0.42 1.92
C LEU A 77 10.11 -1.11 2.88
N GLU A 78 9.94 -0.88 4.17
CA GLU A 78 10.67 -1.59 5.22
C GLU A 78 9.81 -2.72 5.78
N SER A 79 10.32 -3.95 5.69
CA SER A 79 9.75 -5.11 6.37
C SER A 79 10.83 -5.85 7.17
N ALA A 80 10.50 -6.26 8.40
CA ALA A 80 11.45 -6.88 9.33
C ALA A 80 12.22 -8.11 8.79
N PRO A 81 11.68 -8.97 7.89
CA PRO A 81 12.44 -10.08 7.32
C PRO A 81 13.30 -9.71 6.09
N ALA A 82 12.91 -8.70 5.30
CA ALA A 82 13.52 -8.41 3.99
C ALA A 82 14.39 -7.13 3.98
N GLY A 83 14.38 -6.34 5.06
CA GLY A 83 15.03 -5.04 5.10
C GLY A 83 14.23 -3.99 4.31
N ILE A 84 14.93 -3.01 3.76
CA ILE A 84 14.35 -1.95 2.93
C ILE A 84 14.38 -2.38 1.47
N VAL A 85 13.23 -2.34 0.82
CA VAL A 85 13.06 -2.57 -0.61
C VAL A 85 12.60 -1.28 -1.27
N THR A 86 13.32 -0.83 -2.30
CA THR A 86 12.96 0.37 -3.07
C THR A 86 12.14 -0.03 -4.30
N GLY A 87 11.02 0.65 -4.48
CA GLY A 87 10.12 0.53 -5.61
C GLY A 87 10.04 1.82 -6.43
N LYS A 88 9.52 1.67 -7.66
CA LYS A 88 9.20 2.78 -8.55
C LYS A 88 7.69 2.90 -8.67
N GLY A 89 7.21 4.12 -8.54
CA GLY A 89 5.81 4.47 -8.67
C GLY A 89 5.49 5.26 -9.94
N ILE A 90 4.29 5.07 -10.47
CA ILE A 90 3.69 5.85 -11.54
C ILE A 90 2.39 6.50 -11.05
N ILE A 91 2.09 7.68 -11.60
CA ILE A 91 0.92 8.49 -11.27
C ILE A 91 0.23 8.85 -12.58
N ASP A 92 -1.03 8.47 -12.69
CA ASP A 92 -1.92 8.83 -13.80
C ASP A 92 -3.21 9.45 -13.25
N PRO A 93 -4.03 10.15 -14.05
CA PRO A 93 -5.26 10.80 -13.57
C PRO A 93 -6.30 9.93 -12.85
N LYS A 94 -6.18 8.60 -12.89
CA LYS A 94 -7.10 7.67 -12.23
C LYS A 94 -6.40 6.56 -11.46
N MET A 95 -5.08 6.59 -11.38
CA MET A 95 -4.31 5.44 -10.92
C MET A 95 -3.02 5.89 -10.27
N ILE A 96 -2.72 5.27 -9.14
CA ILE A 96 -1.38 5.22 -8.57
C ILE A 96 -0.95 3.77 -8.66
N SER A 97 0.24 3.50 -9.15
CA SER A 97 0.80 2.14 -9.11
C SER A 97 2.24 2.22 -8.67
N TRP A 98 2.72 1.19 -7.99
CA TRP A 98 4.15 1.03 -7.75
C TRP A 98 4.53 -0.43 -7.79
N GLU A 99 5.77 -0.68 -8.18
CA GLU A 99 6.35 -2.02 -8.24
C GLU A 99 7.72 -2.01 -7.57
N PHE A 100 8.14 -3.18 -7.13
CA PHE A 100 9.47 -3.36 -6.57
C PHE A 100 10.07 -4.70 -6.96
N HIS A 101 11.40 -4.72 -7.03
CA HIS A 101 12.20 -5.92 -7.22
C HIS A 101 13.24 -5.95 -6.10
N GLY A 102 12.95 -6.70 -5.05
CA GLY A 102 13.82 -6.82 -3.88
C GLY A 102 15.01 -7.75 -4.12
N THR A 103 16.02 -7.65 -3.26
CA THR A 103 17.09 -8.65 -3.18
C THR A 103 16.53 -9.95 -2.60
N GLY A 104 16.82 -11.10 -3.22
CA GLY A 104 16.34 -12.41 -2.72
C GLY A 104 15.00 -12.90 -3.27
N SER A 105 14.65 -12.49 -4.50
CA SER A 105 13.51 -13.03 -5.27
C SER A 105 12.11 -12.64 -4.78
N ILE A 106 12.01 -11.57 -3.99
CA ILE A 106 10.71 -10.96 -3.67
C ILE A 106 10.44 -9.86 -4.69
N GLU A 107 9.32 -9.94 -5.37
CA GLU A 107 8.84 -8.93 -6.29
C GLU A 107 7.35 -8.74 -6.09
N GLY A 108 6.86 -7.57 -6.46
CA GLY A 108 5.44 -7.31 -6.39
C GLY A 108 5.09 -5.93 -6.88
N PHE A 109 3.79 -5.71 -6.98
CA PHE A 109 3.23 -4.43 -7.36
C PHE A 109 1.93 -4.19 -6.62
N GLU A 110 1.57 -2.91 -6.51
CA GLU A 110 0.28 -2.48 -6.03
C GLU A 110 -0.29 -1.43 -6.98
N VAL A 111 -1.57 -1.56 -7.30
CA VAL A 111 -2.35 -0.63 -8.11
C VAL A 111 -3.49 -0.09 -7.25
N TYR A 112 -3.67 1.23 -7.31
CA TYR A 112 -4.72 1.97 -6.63
C TYR A 112 -5.52 2.76 -7.65
N GLU A 113 -6.71 2.28 -7.99
CA GLU A 113 -7.61 2.94 -8.94
C GLU A 113 -8.56 3.90 -8.22
N LEU A 114 -8.45 5.19 -8.53
CA LEU A 114 -9.31 6.24 -7.99
C LEU A 114 -10.74 6.09 -8.50
N GLN A 115 -11.68 6.08 -7.56
CA GLN A 115 -13.11 6.03 -7.80
C GLN A 115 -13.73 7.43 -7.74
N ASP A 116 -14.91 7.60 -8.34
CA ASP A 116 -15.61 8.89 -8.41
C ASP A 116 -15.94 9.48 -7.02
N ASN A 117 -16.00 8.64 -5.98
CA ASN A 117 -16.26 9.05 -4.60
C ASN A 117 -14.99 9.42 -3.81
N GLY A 118 -13.81 9.39 -4.43
CA GLY A 118 -12.52 9.70 -3.80
C GLY A 118 -11.83 8.51 -3.12
N ASP A 119 -12.43 7.32 -3.15
CA ASP A 119 -11.80 6.10 -2.65
C ASP A 119 -10.91 5.45 -3.70
N TYR A 120 -10.16 4.44 -3.29
CA TYR A 120 -9.29 3.67 -4.16
C TYR A 120 -9.67 2.21 -4.11
N MET A 121 -9.84 1.59 -5.28
CA MET A 121 -9.80 0.13 -5.37
C MET A 121 -8.34 -0.28 -5.41
N VAL A 122 -7.94 -1.19 -4.53
CA VAL A 122 -6.57 -1.70 -4.47
C VAL A 122 -6.52 -3.11 -5.04
N HIS A 123 -5.53 -3.34 -5.87
CA HIS A 123 -5.11 -4.66 -6.32
C HIS A 123 -3.61 -4.78 -6.14
N ALA A 124 -3.13 -5.86 -5.53
CA ALA A 124 -1.70 -6.10 -5.37
C ALA A 124 -1.36 -7.56 -5.58
N GLU A 125 -0.18 -7.81 -6.16
CA GLU A 125 0.39 -9.14 -6.23
C GLU A 125 1.82 -9.11 -5.69
N TYR A 126 2.14 -10.10 -4.86
CA TYR A 126 3.49 -10.31 -4.35
C TYR A 126 3.91 -11.74 -4.63
N SER A 127 5.14 -11.93 -5.09
CA SER A 127 5.72 -13.23 -5.41
C SER A 127 7.02 -13.41 -4.64
N ILE A 128 7.20 -14.61 -4.07
CA ILE A 128 8.47 -15.04 -3.48
C ILE A 128 9.02 -16.18 -4.33
N ALA A 129 10.14 -15.90 -4.99
CA ALA A 129 10.87 -16.84 -5.84
C ALA A 129 10.03 -17.50 -6.96
N GLY A 130 8.91 -16.89 -7.34
CA GLY A 130 7.98 -17.44 -8.34
C GLY A 130 7.24 -18.70 -7.90
N ILE A 131 7.36 -19.10 -6.62
CA ILE A 131 6.79 -20.34 -6.08
C ILE A 131 5.49 -20.07 -5.31
N PHE A 132 5.41 -18.89 -4.69
CA PHE A 132 4.26 -18.48 -3.90
C PHE A 132 3.86 -17.07 -4.32
N SER A 133 2.61 -16.92 -4.75
CA SER A 133 2.03 -15.62 -5.03
C SER A 133 0.82 -15.35 -4.15
N THR A 134 0.77 -14.11 -3.66
CA THR A 134 -0.31 -13.57 -2.86
C THR A 134 -0.99 -12.49 -3.69
N CYS A 135 -2.31 -12.60 -3.86
CA CYS A 135 -3.13 -11.58 -4.51
C CYS A 135 -4.01 -10.90 -3.47
N VAL A 136 -4.02 -9.57 -3.47
CA VAL A 136 -4.81 -8.74 -2.56
C VAL A 136 -5.78 -7.92 -3.40
N ASP A 137 -7.07 -8.00 -3.09
CA ASP A 137 -8.09 -7.11 -3.65
C ASP A 137 -8.81 -6.41 -2.51
N GLY A 138 -9.01 -5.11 -2.63
CA GLY A 138 -9.72 -4.37 -1.60
C GLY A 138 -10.14 -2.97 -2.00
N ARG A 139 -10.57 -2.22 -0.99
CA ARG A 139 -10.88 -0.80 -1.09
C ARG A 139 -10.15 -0.05 0.02
N ILE A 140 -9.58 1.10 -0.30
CA ILE A 140 -8.98 2.04 0.62
C ILE A 140 -9.79 3.34 0.58
N TRP A 141 -10.17 3.87 1.73
CA TRP A 141 -10.91 5.11 1.85
C TRP A 141 -10.38 5.97 2.99
N ARG A 142 -10.57 7.28 2.85
CA ARG A 142 -10.11 8.23 3.85
C ARG A 142 -10.98 8.08 5.09
N LYS A 143 -10.35 7.96 6.25
CA LYS A 143 -11.09 8.02 7.52
C LYS A 143 -11.20 9.50 7.88
N GLU A 144 -12.41 10.03 7.82
CA GLU A 144 -12.68 11.38 8.34
C GLU A 144 -12.17 11.46 9.77
N THR A 145 -11.32 12.44 10.04
CA THR A 145 -10.97 12.82 11.40
C THR A 145 -12.21 13.47 12.01
N GLY A 146 -13.01 12.67 12.72
CA GLY A 146 -13.82 13.23 13.80
C GLY A 146 -12.91 13.97 14.78
N PRO A 147 -13.42 14.95 15.55
CA PRO A 147 -12.61 15.67 16.52
C PRO A 147 -11.93 14.65 17.45
N VAL A 148 -10.62 14.81 17.65
CA VAL A 148 -9.95 14.25 18.81
C VAL A 148 -10.53 15.01 20.01
N LEU A 149 -11.49 14.39 20.70
CA LEU A 149 -11.99 14.87 21.98
C LEU A 149 -10.92 14.66 23.07
#